data_AF-A0A7C2C4T1-F1
#
_entry.id   AF-A0A7C2C4T1-F1
#
_cell.length_a   1.000
_cell.length_b   1.000
_cell.length_c   1.000
_cell.angle_alpha   90.00
_cell.angle_beta   90.00
_cell.angle_gamma   90.00
#
_symmetry.space_group_name_H-M   'P 1'
#
loop_
_entity.id
_entity.type
_entity.pdbx_description
1 polymer ?
#
loop_
_entity_poly.entity_id
_entity_poly.type
_entity_poly.pdbx_seq_one_letter_code
_entity_poly.pdbx_strand_id
1 'polypeptide(L)'
;MKFEKRLNGNNPEKLTRRKFLKAALGVILVSSLAFIFWRMKRKDKETYTEKEFSVEQFLKQLNQDLSEIENNPKLELSQEKIEELEKIKEKFETLTFPIKAYFFDNPSLALDTLWEKKIDRIREEDLILKLREIKLNLLREYGSNPKGYIEELDKFEKYLKCCVIESLSVLDINGLLESNRYKFESEIRNLILEILKDEKFVDFLSSILLSLILVEICYAKEETKDNRMVLTYLLRKHGLRFLSCIPSIYDERLSLGPFQLTDLVVGKEKGKFYPINFINNFVFEFDKEKYNLPEYKLPDSLEKFEIRDHFRAEIYLLLFYFLELFKKVELDHIKKSHQKNKIWFYYQICYYLAGCHHLPSISQKLFIEFLNEEKNIEYQKSFIEFIKSKSANEGLIKYLERFEKNLKGAE
;
A
#
# COMPACT_ATOMS: atom_id res chain seq x y z
N MET A 1 28.67 49.43 30.60
CA MET A 1 27.60 50.34 30.13
C MET A 1 27.43 50.12 28.63
N LYS A 2 26.21 49.70 28.21
CA LYS A 2 25.58 49.67 26.86
C LYS A 2 26.34 49.00 25.68
N PHE A 3 25.91 47.82 25.19
CA PHE A 3 24.83 47.49 24.20
C PHE A 3 25.15 47.86 22.73
N GLU A 4 25.29 46.88 21.82
CA GLU A 4 24.27 46.54 20.79
C GLU A 4 24.68 45.42 19.77
N LYS A 5 23.70 44.51 19.58
CA LYS A 5 23.30 43.63 18.44
C LYS A 5 24.11 43.59 17.13
N ARG A 6 24.25 42.36 16.58
CA ARG A 6 23.36 41.80 15.53
C ARG A 6 23.55 40.28 15.37
N LEU A 7 22.48 39.53 15.63
CA LEU A 7 22.24 38.19 15.08
C LEU A 7 21.78 38.38 13.63
N ASN A 8 22.35 37.61 12.70
CA ASN A 8 21.77 37.43 11.37
C ASN A 8 22.13 36.04 10.82
N GLY A 9 21.11 35.30 10.39
CA GLY A 9 21.23 34.22 9.41
C GLY A 9 21.04 32.78 9.90
N ASN A 10 19.87 32.44 10.46
CA ASN A 10 19.42 31.04 10.50
C ASN A 10 19.14 30.58 9.07
N ASN A 11 20.14 29.96 8.43
CA ASN A 11 19.88 29.10 7.27
C ASN A 11 19.07 27.89 7.75
N PRO A 12 17.94 27.54 7.11
CA PRO A 12 17.25 26.29 7.42
C PRO A 12 18.19 25.13 7.10
N GLU A 13 18.44 24.25 8.07
CA GLU A 13 19.23 23.02 7.88
C GLU A 13 18.66 22.25 6.68
N LYS A 14 19.42 22.18 5.59
CA LYS A 14 19.09 21.30 4.46
C LYS A 14 19.07 19.86 4.96
N LEU A 15 17.90 19.24 4.82
CA LEU A 15 17.66 17.87 5.20
C LEU A 15 18.35 16.96 4.16
N THR A 16 19.59 16.59 4.44
CA THR A 16 20.35 15.70 3.53
C THR A 16 19.69 14.33 3.47
N ARG A 17 19.66 13.72 2.28
CA ARG A 17 19.19 12.34 1.98
C ARG A 17 19.63 11.33 3.06
N ARG A 18 20.81 11.56 3.64
CA ARG A 18 21.42 10.83 4.75
C ARG A 18 20.58 10.74 6.05
N LYS A 19 19.87 11.81 6.45
CA LYS A 19 18.98 11.79 7.64
C LYS A 19 17.67 11.04 7.35
N PHE A 20 17.18 11.05 6.10
CA PHE A 20 15.99 10.29 5.65
C PHE A 20 16.23 8.77 5.74
N LEU A 21 17.39 8.31 5.27
CA LEU A 21 17.67 6.89 5.09
C LEU A 21 18.22 6.19 6.34
N LYS A 22 18.82 6.92 7.29
CA LYS A 22 19.20 6.35 8.59
C LYS A 22 17.99 5.88 9.42
N ALA A 23 16.83 6.51 9.28
CA ALA A 23 15.59 6.05 9.90
C ALA A 23 15.04 4.79 9.21
N ALA A 24 15.08 4.75 7.86
CA ALA A 24 14.64 3.59 7.07
C ALA A 24 15.53 2.34 7.24
N LEU A 25 16.82 2.51 7.53
CA LEU A 25 17.78 1.41 7.74
C LEU A 25 17.67 0.72 9.12
N GLY A 26 17.01 1.35 10.10
CA GLY A 26 16.75 0.71 11.41
C GLY A 26 15.82 -0.52 11.30
N VAL A 27 15.15 -0.64 10.16
CA VAL A 27 14.02 -1.54 9.90
C VAL A 27 14.44 -2.91 9.34
N ILE A 28 15.68 -3.06 8.87
CA ILE A 28 16.16 -4.32 8.24
C ILE A 28 17.13 -5.04 9.18
N LEU A 29 16.61 -5.49 10.32
CA LEU A 29 17.14 -6.63 11.08
C LEU A 29 16.10 -7.73 10.86
N VAL A 30 16.35 -8.72 10.00
CA VAL A 30 17.02 -9.97 10.38
C VAL A 30 17.70 -10.62 9.15
N SER A 31 18.84 -11.25 9.47
CA SER A 31 19.67 -12.26 8.80
C SER A 31 20.71 -11.87 7.72
N SER A 32 20.46 -11.05 6.70
CA SER A 32 21.50 -10.77 5.67
C SER A 32 22.30 -9.47 5.90
N LEU A 33 21.69 -8.45 6.52
CA LEU A 33 22.36 -7.17 6.85
C LEU A 33 23.09 -7.16 8.20
N ALA A 34 22.86 -8.18 9.05
CA ALA A 34 23.68 -8.41 10.24
C ALA A 34 25.16 -8.63 9.87
N PHE A 35 25.45 -9.17 8.68
CA PHE A 35 26.81 -9.32 8.18
C PHE A 35 27.47 -7.97 7.85
N ILE A 36 26.71 -6.99 7.33
CA ILE A 36 27.20 -5.64 7.05
C ILE A 36 27.45 -4.87 8.36
N PHE A 37 26.54 -4.99 9.33
CA PHE A 37 26.71 -4.36 10.65
C PHE A 37 27.80 -5.06 11.52
N TRP A 38 27.94 -6.38 11.41
CA TRP A 38 28.98 -7.17 12.11
C TRP A 38 30.37 -6.93 11.52
N ARG A 39 30.50 -6.83 10.18
CA ARG A 39 31.76 -6.49 9.50
C ARG A 39 32.19 -5.03 9.75
N MET A 40 31.25 -4.12 10.05
CA MET A 40 31.55 -2.75 10.48
C MET A 40 32.03 -2.65 11.94
N LYS A 41 31.63 -3.58 12.82
CA LYS A 41 31.99 -3.56 14.26
C LYS A 41 33.35 -4.21 14.57
N ARG A 42 33.91 -5.01 13.67
CA ARG A 42 35.22 -5.66 13.83
C ARG A 42 36.18 -5.22 12.72
N LYS A 43 36.74 -4.03 12.86
CA LYS A 43 38.10 -3.75 12.38
C LYS A 43 38.67 -2.60 13.19
N ASP A 44 39.73 -2.92 13.92
CA ASP A 44 40.50 -2.02 14.74
C ASP A 44 41.01 -0.82 13.94
N LYS A 45 40.99 0.34 14.61
CA LYS A 45 41.77 1.57 14.40
C LYS A 45 42.44 1.73 13.02
N GLU A 46 41.67 1.94 11.97
CA GLU A 46 42.15 2.64 10.78
C GLU A 46 41.06 3.60 10.28
N THR A 47 41.52 4.76 9.81
CA THR A 47 40.77 5.94 9.37
C THR A 47 39.50 5.60 8.59
N TYR A 48 38.34 5.80 9.22
CA TYR A 48 37.03 5.64 8.61
C TYR A 48 36.80 6.76 7.58
N THR A 49 37.00 6.49 6.29
CA THR A 49 36.25 7.19 5.24
C THR A 49 34.83 6.66 5.28
N GLU A 50 33.89 7.47 5.79
CA GLU A 50 32.46 7.19 5.75
C GLU A 50 32.03 6.91 4.30
N LYS A 51 31.73 5.64 3.96
CA LYS A 51 31.12 5.33 2.66
C LYS A 51 29.74 5.97 2.58
N GLU A 52 29.52 6.83 1.59
CA GLU A 52 28.21 7.41 1.30
C GLU A 52 27.17 6.31 1.02
N PHE A 53 25.97 6.48 1.57
CA PHE A 53 24.84 5.61 1.29
C PHE A 53 24.35 5.85 -0.15
N SER A 54 24.30 4.79 -0.96
CA SER A 54 23.75 4.84 -2.32
C SER A 54 22.33 4.27 -2.32
N VAL A 55 21.37 5.09 -2.73
CA VAL A 55 19.96 4.67 -2.93
C VAL A 55 19.90 3.56 -3.97
N GLU A 56 20.75 3.64 -4.98
CA GLU A 56 20.86 2.67 -6.06
C GLU A 56 21.29 1.29 -5.54
N GLN A 57 22.30 1.23 -4.66
CA GLN A 57 22.72 -0.04 -4.04
C GLN A 57 21.63 -0.63 -3.15
N PHE A 58 20.94 0.23 -2.39
CA PHE A 58 19.82 -0.20 -1.55
C PHE A 58 18.67 -0.78 -2.38
N LEU A 59 18.25 -0.06 -3.42
CA LEU A 59 17.19 -0.49 -4.34
C LEU A 59 17.57 -1.78 -5.08
N LYS A 60 18.85 -1.96 -5.42
CA LYS A 60 19.32 -3.20 -6.04
C LYS A 60 19.13 -4.42 -5.14
N GLN A 61 19.51 -4.30 -3.86
CA GLN A 61 19.30 -5.38 -2.89
C GLN A 61 17.81 -5.65 -2.66
N LEU A 62 17.03 -4.59 -2.42
CA LEU A 62 15.59 -4.72 -2.18
C LEU A 62 14.88 -5.38 -3.37
N ASN A 63 15.28 -5.01 -4.59
CA ASN A 63 14.76 -5.63 -5.79
C ASN A 63 15.08 -7.12 -5.89
N GLN A 64 16.31 -7.52 -5.51
CA GLN A 64 16.70 -8.93 -5.46
C GLN A 64 15.84 -9.70 -4.45
N ASP A 65 15.71 -9.19 -3.22
CA ASP A 65 14.94 -9.82 -2.15
C ASP A 65 13.47 -10.01 -2.55
N LEU A 66 12.85 -8.97 -3.10
CA LEU A 66 11.47 -9.05 -3.59
C LEU A 66 11.35 -9.99 -4.80
N SER A 67 12.35 -10.04 -5.68
CA SER A 67 12.32 -10.87 -6.89
C SER A 67 12.45 -12.35 -6.54
N GLU A 68 13.22 -12.68 -5.52
CA GLU A 68 13.29 -14.04 -4.97
C GLU A 68 11.92 -14.49 -4.43
N ILE A 69 11.21 -13.63 -3.72
CA ILE A 69 9.86 -13.92 -3.22
C ILE A 69 8.89 -14.12 -4.38
N GLU A 70 8.90 -13.24 -5.37
CA GLU A 70 7.98 -13.28 -6.52
C GLU A 70 8.22 -14.43 -7.47
N ASN A 71 9.46 -14.89 -7.59
CA ASN A 71 9.83 -16.01 -8.43
C ASN A 71 9.98 -17.32 -7.64
N ASN A 72 9.56 -17.33 -6.36
CA ASN A 72 9.59 -18.52 -5.54
C ASN A 72 8.79 -19.64 -6.23
N PRO A 73 9.38 -20.84 -6.43
CA PRO A 73 8.71 -21.96 -7.08
C PRO A 73 7.45 -22.41 -6.33
N LYS A 74 6.66 -23.24 -6.99
CA LYS A 74 5.49 -23.88 -6.38
C LYS A 74 5.88 -24.59 -5.08
N LEU A 75 5.13 -24.33 -4.02
CA LEU A 75 5.37 -24.94 -2.71
C LEU A 75 5.00 -26.42 -2.73
N GLU A 76 5.95 -27.26 -2.36
CA GLU A 76 5.68 -28.62 -1.93
C GLU A 76 5.26 -28.58 -0.45
N LEU A 77 3.97 -28.78 -0.21
CA LEU A 77 3.41 -28.71 1.14
C LEU A 77 3.50 -30.08 1.83
N SER A 78 3.79 -30.07 3.12
CA SER A 78 3.70 -31.29 3.94
C SER A 78 2.25 -31.78 4.03
N GLN A 79 2.08 -33.07 4.32
CA GLN A 79 0.74 -33.67 4.48
C GLN A 79 -0.11 -32.93 5.52
N GLU A 80 0.50 -32.55 6.65
CA GLU A 80 -0.16 -31.73 7.68
C GLU A 80 -0.67 -30.40 7.13
N LYS A 81 0.13 -29.71 6.30
CA LYS A 81 -0.28 -28.43 5.68
C LYS A 81 -1.33 -28.60 4.60
N ILE A 82 -1.30 -29.72 3.89
CA ILE A 82 -2.37 -30.08 2.95
C ILE A 82 -3.68 -30.28 3.73
N GLU A 83 -3.65 -31.03 4.83
CA GLU A 83 -4.82 -31.21 5.70
C GLU A 83 -5.31 -29.89 6.31
N GLU A 84 -4.41 -28.98 6.68
CA GLU A 84 -4.78 -27.61 7.07
C GLU A 84 -5.51 -26.85 5.96
N LEU A 85 -5.03 -26.94 4.71
CA LEU A 85 -5.66 -26.28 3.57
C LEU A 85 -7.02 -26.88 3.24
N GLU A 86 -7.18 -28.20 3.33
CA GLU A 86 -8.47 -28.85 3.14
C GLU A 86 -9.46 -28.45 4.24
N LYS A 87 -9.03 -28.34 5.51
CA LYS A 87 -9.87 -27.80 6.58
C LYS A 87 -10.30 -26.35 6.32
N ILE A 88 -9.42 -25.52 5.75
CA ILE A 88 -9.78 -24.16 5.33
C ILE A 88 -10.85 -24.22 4.24
N LYS A 89 -10.68 -25.08 3.24
CA LYS A 89 -11.63 -25.27 2.14
C LYS A 89 -13.01 -25.68 2.66
N GLU A 90 -13.10 -26.72 3.48
CA GLU A 90 -14.36 -27.23 4.04
C GLU A 90 -15.16 -26.15 4.78
N LYS A 91 -14.48 -25.29 5.55
CA LYS A 91 -15.12 -24.19 6.29
C LYS A 91 -15.82 -23.19 5.38
N PHE A 92 -15.30 -22.97 4.17
CA PHE A 92 -15.77 -21.93 3.28
C PHE A 92 -16.56 -22.46 2.08
N GLU A 93 -16.70 -23.78 1.92
CA GLU A 93 -17.57 -24.41 0.92
C GLU A 93 -19.06 -24.07 1.11
N THR A 94 -19.47 -23.54 2.26
CA THR A 94 -20.86 -23.10 2.51
C THR A 94 -21.08 -21.62 2.21
N LEU A 95 -20.01 -20.81 2.06
CA LEU A 95 -20.11 -19.35 1.89
C LEU A 95 -20.68 -18.91 0.52
N THR A 96 -21.00 -17.62 0.40
CA THR A 96 -21.48 -17.02 -0.84
C THR A 96 -20.42 -17.00 -1.95
N PHE A 97 -20.92 -16.98 -3.19
CA PHE A 97 -20.25 -17.41 -4.41
C PHE A 97 -18.83 -16.85 -4.73
N PRO A 98 -18.41 -15.61 -4.40
CA PRO A 98 -17.08 -15.15 -4.80
C PRO A 98 -15.93 -15.94 -4.15
N ILE A 99 -16.05 -16.20 -2.84
CA ILE A 99 -14.99 -16.88 -2.08
C ILE A 99 -14.88 -18.35 -2.47
N LYS A 100 -15.99 -18.98 -2.87
CA LYS A 100 -16.02 -20.38 -3.34
C LYS A 100 -15.12 -20.61 -4.54
N ALA A 101 -15.05 -19.66 -5.47
CA ALA A 101 -14.25 -19.81 -6.68
C ALA A 101 -12.76 -20.01 -6.34
N TYR A 102 -12.26 -19.41 -5.25
CA TYR A 102 -10.88 -19.59 -4.81
C TYR A 102 -10.53 -21.03 -4.48
N PHE A 103 -11.51 -21.87 -4.13
CA PHE A 103 -11.28 -23.24 -3.71
C PHE A 103 -11.31 -24.26 -4.85
N PHE A 104 -11.52 -23.81 -6.09
CA PHE A 104 -11.37 -24.68 -7.25
C PHE A 104 -9.93 -25.17 -7.39
N ASP A 105 -9.78 -26.42 -7.80
CA ASP A 105 -8.46 -27.04 -7.93
C ASP A 105 -7.68 -26.48 -9.11
N ASN A 106 -8.39 -26.05 -10.15
CA ASN A 106 -7.80 -25.34 -11.27
C ASN A 106 -7.86 -23.81 -11.02
N PRO A 107 -6.71 -23.14 -10.78
CA PRO A 107 -6.69 -21.70 -10.55
C PRO A 107 -7.12 -20.85 -11.75
N SER A 108 -6.89 -21.31 -12.98
CA SER A 108 -7.39 -20.61 -14.16
C SER A 108 -8.92 -20.65 -14.20
N LEU A 109 -9.54 -21.75 -13.78
CA LEU A 109 -11.00 -21.86 -13.64
C LEU A 109 -11.53 -20.95 -12.52
N ALA A 110 -10.79 -20.84 -11.40
CA ALA A 110 -11.12 -19.91 -10.33
C ALA A 110 -11.17 -18.46 -10.83
N LEU A 111 -10.09 -18.00 -11.49
CA LEU A 111 -10.05 -16.67 -12.10
C LEU A 111 -11.15 -16.49 -13.15
N ASP A 112 -11.32 -17.45 -14.04
CA ASP A 112 -12.34 -17.41 -15.10
C ASP A 112 -13.74 -17.17 -14.53
N THR A 113 -14.08 -17.87 -13.44
CA THR A 113 -15.34 -17.78 -12.71
C THR A 113 -15.54 -16.42 -12.05
N LEU A 114 -14.52 -15.91 -11.36
CA LEU A 114 -14.56 -14.58 -10.72
C LEU A 114 -14.78 -13.48 -11.78
N TRP A 115 -14.17 -13.65 -12.96
CA TRP A 115 -14.29 -12.73 -14.07
C TRP A 115 -15.66 -12.77 -14.76
N GLU A 116 -16.23 -13.95 -15.03
CA GLU A 116 -17.61 -14.01 -15.56
C GLU A 116 -18.61 -13.40 -14.57
N LYS A 117 -18.44 -13.63 -13.26
CA LYS A 117 -19.24 -12.98 -12.21
C LYS A 117 -19.19 -11.45 -12.27
N LYS A 118 -18.02 -10.89 -12.59
CA LYS A 118 -17.84 -9.45 -12.76
C LYS A 118 -18.58 -8.98 -14.02
N ILE A 119 -18.41 -9.70 -15.13
CA ILE A 119 -19.05 -9.40 -16.41
C ILE A 119 -20.58 -9.43 -16.29
N ASP A 120 -21.15 -10.42 -15.60
CA ASP A 120 -22.60 -10.57 -15.39
C ASP A 120 -23.26 -9.36 -14.70
N ARG A 121 -22.48 -8.56 -13.96
CA ARG A 121 -22.98 -7.38 -13.23
C ARG A 121 -23.01 -6.12 -14.08
N ILE A 122 -22.34 -6.15 -15.22
CA ILE A 122 -22.16 -4.97 -16.07
C ILE A 122 -23.22 -5.00 -17.15
N ARG A 123 -23.84 -3.85 -17.38
CA ARG A 123 -24.91 -3.69 -18.37
C ARG A 123 -24.42 -3.09 -19.69
N GLU A 124 -23.24 -2.48 -19.68
CA GLU A 124 -22.66 -1.78 -20.82
C GLU A 124 -21.86 -2.74 -21.70
N GLU A 125 -22.31 -2.93 -22.94
CA GLU A 125 -21.78 -3.94 -23.88
C GLU A 125 -20.31 -3.70 -24.25
N ASP A 126 -19.93 -2.44 -24.50
CA ASP A 126 -18.55 -2.07 -24.81
C ASP A 126 -17.59 -2.36 -23.64
N LEU A 127 -18.05 -2.11 -22.40
CA LEU A 127 -17.29 -2.42 -21.20
C LEU A 127 -17.14 -3.94 -20.99
N ILE A 128 -18.19 -4.72 -21.29
CA ILE A 128 -18.12 -6.19 -21.26
C ILE A 128 -17.06 -6.72 -22.23
N LEU A 129 -17.01 -6.20 -23.47
CA LEU A 129 -16.01 -6.62 -24.47
C LEU A 129 -14.59 -6.32 -24.00
N LYS A 130 -14.35 -5.11 -23.49
CA LYS A 130 -13.06 -4.72 -22.90
C LYS A 130 -12.66 -5.64 -21.74
N LEU A 131 -13.59 -5.96 -20.84
CA LEU A 131 -13.32 -6.86 -19.71
C LEU A 131 -13.00 -8.29 -20.12
N ARG A 132 -13.66 -8.80 -21.17
CA ARG A 132 -13.34 -10.12 -21.73
C ARG A 132 -11.96 -10.17 -22.37
N GLU A 133 -11.55 -9.11 -23.05
CA GLU A 133 -10.18 -9.00 -23.59
C GLU A 133 -9.13 -9.02 -22.47
N ILE A 134 -9.34 -8.20 -21.43
CA ILE A 134 -8.48 -8.16 -20.24
C ILE A 134 -8.41 -9.53 -19.56
N LYS A 135 -9.57 -10.15 -19.32
CA LYS A 135 -9.69 -11.49 -18.75
C LYS A 135 -8.84 -12.50 -19.53
N LEU A 136 -8.97 -12.54 -20.85
CA LEU A 136 -8.22 -13.48 -21.70
C LEU A 136 -6.70 -13.27 -21.59
N ASN A 137 -6.24 -12.02 -21.53
CA ASN A 137 -4.82 -11.71 -21.37
C ASN A 137 -4.30 -12.17 -20.00
N LEU A 138 -5.03 -11.86 -18.92
CA LEU A 138 -4.66 -12.27 -17.56
C LEU A 138 -4.66 -13.79 -17.38
N LEU A 139 -5.65 -14.51 -17.95
CA LEU A 139 -5.70 -15.97 -17.89
C LEU A 139 -4.52 -16.63 -18.64
N ARG A 140 -4.12 -16.05 -19.77
CA ARG A 140 -2.94 -16.52 -20.53
C ARG A 140 -1.65 -16.30 -19.77
N GLU A 141 -1.49 -15.12 -19.18
CA GLU A 141 -0.31 -14.77 -18.38
C GLU A 141 -0.19 -15.68 -17.16
N TYR A 142 -1.27 -15.82 -16.40
CA TYR A 142 -1.32 -16.68 -15.23
C TYR A 142 -1.07 -18.15 -15.57
N GLY A 143 -1.74 -18.68 -16.61
CA GLY A 143 -1.59 -20.07 -17.04
C GLY A 143 -0.16 -20.42 -17.47
N SER A 144 0.64 -19.42 -17.86
CA SER A 144 2.03 -19.62 -18.27
C SER A 144 3.00 -19.69 -17.09
N ASN A 145 2.68 -19.08 -15.94
CA ASN A 145 3.56 -19.09 -14.76
C ASN A 145 2.84 -18.57 -13.49
N PRO A 146 2.15 -19.41 -12.71
CA PRO A 146 1.77 -19.01 -11.36
C PRO A 146 3.07 -18.90 -10.53
N LYS A 147 3.32 -17.72 -9.93
CA LYS A 147 4.55 -17.48 -9.17
C LYS A 147 4.30 -16.75 -7.85
N GLY A 148 5.31 -16.82 -6.99
CA GLY A 148 5.35 -16.09 -5.73
C GLY A 148 4.56 -16.80 -4.65
N TYR A 149 4.75 -18.10 -4.50
CA TYR A 149 4.07 -18.86 -3.46
C TYR A 149 4.63 -18.49 -2.09
N ILE A 150 3.75 -18.17 -1.16
CA ILE A 150 4.12 -17.76 0.19
C ILE A 150 3.45 -18.68 1.20
N GLU A 151 4.28 -19.25 2.06
CA GLU A 151 3.85 -20.23 3.05
C GLU A 151 3.25 -19.61 4.32
N GLU A 152 3.73 -18.44 4.71
CA GLU A 152 3.40 -17.79 5.99
C GLU A 152 2.96 -16.36 5.75
N LEU A 153 1.88 -15.93 6.41
CA LEU A 153 1.40 -14.55 6.31
C LEU A 153 2.46 -13.53 6.73
N ASP A 154 3.28 -13.83 7.73
CA ASP A 154 4.35 -12.93 8.17
C ASP A 154 5.38 -12.65 7.07
N LYS A 155 5.64 -13.61 6.17
CA LYS A 155 6.47 -13.39 4.98
C LYS A 155 5.78 -12.44 4.01
N PHE A 156 4.47 -12.55 3.86
CA PHE A 156 3.68 -11.63 3.04
C PHE A 156 3.61 -10.22 3.65
N GLU A 157 3.44 -10.08 4.96
CA GLU A 157 3.48 -8.79 5.67
C GLU A 157 4.83 -8.08 5.43
N LYS A 158 5.94 -8.82 5.51
CA LYS A 158 7.28 -8.32 5.17
C LYS A 158 7.39 -7.92 3.70
N TYR A 159 6.85 -8.72 2.79
CA TYR A 159 6.81 -8.39 1.36
C TYR A 159 6.08 -7.07 1.09
N LEU A 160 4.90 -6.86 1.70
CA LEU A 160 4.14 -5.61 1.60
C LEU A 160 4.96 -4.42 2.13
N LYS A 161 5.63 -4.58 3.27
CA LYS A 161 6.50 -3.56 3.85
C LYS A 161 7.67 -3.20 2.92
N CYS A 162 8.29 -4.20 2.31
CA CYS A 162 9.33 -3.98 1.30
C CYS A 162 8.78 -3.23 0.06
N CYS A 163 7.56 -3.53 -0.39
CA CYS A 163 6.92 -2.80 -1.49
C CYS A 163 6.66 -1.32 -1.13
N VAL A 164 6.24 -1.03 0.11
CA VAL A 164 6.09 0.35 0.62
C VAL A 164 7.43 1.08 0.59
N ILE A 165 8.47 0.47 1.13
CA ILE A 165 9.81 1.06 1.19
C ILE A 165 10.37 1.29 -0.21
N GLU A 166 10.25 0.32 -1.13
CA GLU A 166 10.67 0.45 -2.53
C GLU A 166 9.97 1.65 -3.18
N SER A 167 8.64 1.68 -3.09
CA SER A 167 7.80 2.70 -3.73
C SER A 167 8.10 4.10 -3.22
N LEU A 168 8.33 4.28 -1.91
CA LEU A 168 8.70 5.57 -1.34
C LEU A 168 10.14 5.98 -1.67
N SER A 169 11.06 5.02 -1.82
CA SER A 169 12.49 5.29 -2.09
C SER A 169 12.74 5.77 -3.53
N VAL A 170 11.88 5.37 -4.46
CA VAL A 170 11.98 5.77 -5.88
C VAL A 170 11.24 7.07 -6.19
N LEU A 171 10.50 7.64 -5.25
CA LEU A 171 9.81 8.92 -5.44
C LEU A 171 10.73 10.11 -5.14
N ASP A 172 10.74 11.08 -6.05
CA ASP A 172 11.19 12.45 -5.77
C ASP A 172 10.16 13.17 -4.90
N ILE A 173 10.13 12.79 -3.62
CA ILE A 173 9.19 13.36 -2.66
C ILE A 173 9.33 14.88 -2.55
N ASN A 174 10.55 15.41 -2.67
CA ASN A 174 10.76 16.86 -2.59
C ASN A 174 10.19 17.56 -3.83
N GLY A 175 10.50 17.07 -5.03
CA GLY A 175 9.93 17.59 -6.27
C GLY A 175 8.41 17.50 -6.29
N LEU A 176 7.83 16.41 -5.75
CA LEU A 176 6.38 16.26 -5.59
C LEU A 176 5.80 17.34 -4.68
N LEU A 177 6.36 17.54 -3.48
CA LEU A 177 5.87 18.53 -2.51
C LEU A 177 6.04 19.98 -2.97
N GLU A 178 7.04 20.25 -3.80
CA GLU A 178 7.32 21.57 -4.41
C GLU A 178 6.56 21.79 -5.73
N SER A 179 5.91 20.76 -6.27
CA SER A 179 5.20 20.82 -7.54
C SER A 179 4.11 21.89 -7.54
N ASN A 180 3.72 22.33 -8.74
CA ASN A 180 2.68 23.35 -8.91
C ASN A 180 1.34 23.01 -8.25
N ARG A 181 1.03 21.72 -8.08
CA ARG A 181 -0.21 21.27 -7.43
C ARG A 181 -0.20 21.54 -5.93
N TYR A 182 0.93 21.27 -5.28
CA TYR A 182 1.03 21.28 -3.82
C TYR A 182 1.62 22.58 -3.30
N LYS A 183 2.79 22.99 -3.84
CA LYS A 183 3.52 24.20 -3.41
C LYS A 183 3.56 24.36 -1.88
N PHE A 184 3.78 23.26 -1.16
CA PHE A 184 3.70 23.28 0.30
C PHE A 184 4.80 24.15 0.90
N GLU A 185 4.44 24.95 1.90
CA GLU A 185 5.40 25.72 2.67
C GLU A 185 6.37 24.81 3.43
N SER A 186 7.54 25.35 3.84
CA SER A 186 8.59 24.55 4.48
C SER A 186 8.11 23.81 5.73
N GLU A 187 7.22 24.42 6.51
CA GLU A 187 6.72 23.80 7.74
C GLU A 187 5.82 22.58 7.47
N ILE A 188 4.88 22.71 6.52
CA ILE A 188 4.03 21.60 6.06
C ILE A 188 4.90 20.48 5.50
N ARG A 189 5.88 20.82 4.65
CA ARG A 189 6.82 19.85 4.07
C ARG A 189 7.60 19.10 5.13
N ASN A 190 8.11 19.81 6.14
CA ASN A 190 8.86 19.18 7.22
C ASN A 190 8.00 18.18 8.00
N LEU A 191 6.75 18.52 8.30
CA LEU A 191 5.83 17.61 8.99
C LEU A 191 5.47 16.39 8.15
N ILE A 192 5.15 16.58 6.86
CA ILE A 192 4.90 15.47 5.93
C ILE A 192 6.12 14.54 5.87
N LEU A 193 7.31 15.10 5.72
CA LEU A 193 8.55 14.35 5.66
C LEU A 193 8.86 13.66 7.00
N GLU A 194 8.52 14.26 8.15
CA GLU A 194 8.63 13.61 9.46
C GLU A 194 7.75 12.37 9.53
N ILE A 195 6.47 12.49 9.15
CA ILE A 195 5.51 11.38 9.17
C ILE A 195 5.94 10.25 8.21
N LEU A 196 6.31 10.59 6.97
CA LEU A 196 6.74 9.60 5.98
C LEU A 196 8.07 8.89 6.34
N LYS A 197 8.85 9.44 7.28
CA LYS A 197 10.09 8.83 7.82
C LYS A 197 9.86 7.98 9.05
N ASP A 198 8.70 8.13 9.70
CA ASP A 198 8.39 7.42 10.92
C ASP A 198 8.17 5.94 10.58
N GLU A 199 8.98 5.07 11.18
CA GLU A 199 8.88 3.61 11.00
C GLU A 199 7.47 3.11 11.33
N LYS A 200 6.84 3.68 12.35
CA LYS A 200 5.47 3.29 12.71
C LYS A 200 4.48 3.62 11.61
N PHE A 201 4.65 4.76 10.94
CA PHE A 201 3.79 5.13 9.82
C PHE A 201 3.98 4.19 8.62
N VAL A 202 5.22 3.77 8.34
CA VAL A 202 5.52 2.76 7.31
C VAL A 202 4.89 1.40 7.63
N ASP A 203 4.93 0.99 8.91
CA ASP A 203 4.22 -0.22 9.38
C ASP A 203 2.70 -0.10 9.22
N PHE A 204 2.15 1.10 9.45
CA PHE A 204 0.74 1.37 9.20
C PHE A 204 0.39 1.28 7.72
N LEU A 205 1.17 1.86 6.81
CA LEU A 205 0.92 1.73 5.37
C LEU A 205 0.90 0.26 4.94
N SER A 206 1.84 -0.54 5.45
CA SER A 206 1.91 -1.98 5.17
C SER A 206 0.67 -2.71 5.71
N SER A 207 0.22 -2.32 6.91
CA SER A 207 -1.00 -2.85 7.54
C SER A 207 -2.26 -2.45 6.77
N ILE A 208 -2.35 -1.22 6.27
CA ILE A 208 -3.46 -0.77 5.41
C ILE A 208 -3.55 -1.66 4.18
N LEU A 209 -2.44 -1.89 3.45
CA LEU A 209 -2.45 -2.75 2.25
C LEU A 209 -2.97 -4.15 2.57
N LEU A 210 -2.50 -4.76 3.67
CA LEU A 210 -3.00 -6.07 4.10
C LEU A 210 -4.50 -6.04 4.41
N SER A 211 -4.95 -5.05 5.18
CA SER A 211 -6.36 -4.93 5.58
C SER A 211 -7.28 -4.68 4.38
N LEU A 212 -6.84 -3.90 3.39
CA LEU A 212 -7.56 -3.73 2.13
C LEU A 212 -7.71 -5.08 1.40
N ILE A 213 -6.63 -5.87 1.27
CA ILE A 213 -6.70 -7.22 0.68
C ILE A 213 -7.72 -8.10 1.41
N LEU A 214 -7.70 -8.07 2.75
CA LEU A 214 -8.60 -8.89 3.56
C LEU A 214 -10.07 -8.49 3.40
N VAL A 215 -10.35 -7.18 3.26
CA VAL A 215 -11.70 -6.65 3.09
C VAL A 215 -12.22 -6.82 1.65
N GLU A 216 -11.37 -6.65 0.65
CA GLU A 216 -11.76 -6.64 -0.76
C GLU A 216 -11.83 -8.05 -1.35
N ILE A 217 -10.84 -8.90 -1.03
CA ILE A 217 -10.68 -10.22 -1.65
C ILE A 217 -11.16 -11.33 -0.72
N CYS A 218 -10.83 -11.24 0.57
CA CYS A 218 -10.92 -12.38 1.49
C CYS A 218 -12.11 -12.33 2.45
N TYR A 219 -13.07 -11.42 2.27
CA TYR A 219 -14.08 -11.12 3.27
C TYR A 219 -15.09 -12.26 3.53
N ALA A 220 -14.80 -13.07 4.55
CA ALA A 220 -15.73 -13.95 5.23
C ALA A 220 -16.60 -13.13 6.20
N LYS A 221 -17.91 -13.41 6.21
CA LYS A 221 -18.87 -12.69 7.07
C LYS A 221 -18.71 -13.00 8.57
N GLU A 222 -18.06 -14.12 8.89
CA GLU A 222 -18.04 -14.71 10.24
C GLU A 222 -16.97 -14.06 11.12
N GLU A 223 -15.67 -14.17 10.80
CA GLU A 223 -14.59 -13.59 11.63
C GLU A 223 -13.36 -13.09 10.84
N THR A 224 -12.49 -12.28 11.48
CA THR A 224 -11.24 -11.77 10.87
C THR A 224 -10.19 -12.85 10.69
N LYS A 225 -10.16 -13.82 11.61
CA LYS A 225 -9.35 -15.02 11.54
C LYS A 225 -9.60 -15.80 10.25
N ASP A 226 -10.86 -15.85 9.82
CA ASP A 226 -11.27 -16.51 8.59
C ASP A 226 -10.73 -15.81 7.36
N ASN A 227 -10.75 -14.47 7.31
CA ASN A 227 -10.16 -13.70 6.20
C ASN A 227 -8.66 -14.01 6.06
N ARG A 228 -7.93 -14.07 7.18
CA ARG A 228 -6.51 -14.44 7.20
C ARG A 228 -6.27 -15.89 6.75
N MET A 229 -7.15 -16.81 7.11
CA MET A 229 -7.11 -18.20 6.63
C MET A 229 -7.33 -18.28 5.11
N VAL A 230 -8.31 -17.54 4.56
CA VAL A 230 -8.52 -17.44 3.11
C VAL A 230 -7.29 -16.87 2.42
N LEU A 231 -6.70 -15.78 2.92
CA LEU A 231 -5.48 -15.21 2.33
C LEU A 231 -4.31 -16.20 2.37
N THR A 232 -4.15 -16.92 3.48
CA THR A 232 -3.14 -17.98 3.61
C THR A 232 -3.31 -19.06 2.55
N TYR A 233 -4.56 -19.50 2.33
CA TYR A 233 -4.89 -20.47 1.29
C TYR A 233 -4.51 -19.96 -0.10
N LEU A 234 -4.91 -18.72 -0.43
CA LEU A 234 -4.60 -18.10 -1.73
C LEU A 234 -3.09 -18.04 -1.99
N LEU A 235 -2.32 -17.59 -1.00
CA LEU A 235 -0.86 -17.46 -1.11
C LEU A 235 -0.14 -18.82 -1.22
N ARG A 236 -0.59 -19.85 -0.49
CA ARG A 236 -0.02 -21.20 -0.51
C ARG A 236 -0.39 -21.99 -1.76
N LYS A 237 -1.65 -21.91 -2.20
CA LYS A 237 -2.17 -22.74 -3.31
C LYS A 237 -2.02 -22.08 -4.67
N HIS A 238 -2.18 -20.76 -4.75
CA HIS A 238 -2.28 -20.04 -6.03
C HIS A 238 -1.17 -19.02 -6.28
N GLY A 239 -0.47 -18.60 -5.21
CA GLY A 239 0.67 -17.68 -5.27
C GLY A 239 0.28 -16.20 -5.36
N LEU A 240 1.27 -15.31 -5.25
CA LEU A 240 1.09 -13.85 -5.29
C LEU A 240 0.43 -13.36 -6.58
N ARG A 241 0.82 -13.90 -7.75
CA ARG A 241 0.26 -13.49 -9.06
C ARG A 241 -1.26 -13.62 -9.09
N PHE A 242 -1.80 -14.65 -8.45
CA PHE A 242 -3.24 -14.87 -8.41
C PHE A 242 -3.97 -13.67 -7.79
N LEU A 243 -3.46 -13.11 -6.69
CA LEU A 243 -4.07 -11.95 -6.01
C LEU A 243 -4.18 -10.73 -6.92
N SER A 244 -3.17 -10.49 -7.76
CA SER A 244 -3.12 -9.38 -8.72
C SER A 244 -4.15 -9.52 -9.84
N CYS A 245 -4.52 -10.75 -10.22
CA CYS A 245 -5.44 -11.03 -11.32
C CYS A 245 -6.93 -11.12 -10.91
N ILE A 246 -7.25 -11.05 -9.62
CA ILE A 246 -8.64 -11.13 -9.13
C ILE A 246 -9.38 -9.83 -9.51
N PRO A 247 -10.57 -9.92 -10.15
CA PRO A 247 -11.37 -8.73 -10.40
C PRO A 247 -12.08 -8.28 -9.11
N SER A 248 -12.27 -6.97 -8.92
CA SER A 248 -13.19 -6.50 -7.87
C SER A 248 -14.63 -6.82 -8.25
N ILE A 249 -15.23 -7.80 -7.58
CA ILE A 249 -16.53 -8.36 -7.97
C ILE A 249 -17.70 -7.42 -7.65
N TYR A 250 -17.57 -6.54 -6.65
CA TYR A 250 -18.67 -5.73 -6.13
C TYR A 250 -18.79 -4.33 -6.73
N ASP A 251 -17.86 -3.94 -7.59
CA ASP A 251 -17.92 -2.70 -8.36
C ASP A 251 -18.62 -2.95 -9.73
N GLU A 252 -19.14 -1.90 -10.37
CA GLU A 252 -19.67 -1.91 -11.75
C GLU A 252 -18.60 -1.50 -12.78
N ARG A 253 -17.43 -1.01 -12.34
CA ARG A 253 -16.32 -0.55 -13.21
C ARG A 253 -15.21 -1.59 -13.37
N LEU A 254 -14.31 -1.39 -14.33
CA LEU A 254 -13.06 -2.16 -14.40
C LEU A 254 -12.26 -1.85 -13.14
N SER A 255 -11.94 -2.86 -12.33
CA SER A 255 -11.15 -2.76 -11.09
C SER A 255 -10.37 -4.07 -10.94
N LEU A 256 -9.03 -4.00 -10.89
CA LEU A 256 -8.15 -5.17 -10.77
C LEU A 256 -7.46 -5.27 -9.42
N GLY A 257 -7.36 -6.50 -8.93
CA GLY A 257 -6.66 -6.85 -7.71
C GLY A 257 -7.35 -6.34 -6.44
N PRO A 258 -6.62 -6.37 -5.30
CA PRO A 258 -7.17 -6.01 -3.99
C PRO A 258 -7.41 -4.52 -3.80
N PHE A 259 -7.03 -3.68 -4.76
CA PHE A 259 -6.94 -2.23 -4.57
C PHE A 259 -7.87 -1.42 -5.48
N GLN A 260 -8.89 -2.08 -6.05
CA GLN A 260 -9.93 -1.45 -6.88
C GLN A 260 -9.36 -0.43 -7.89
N LEU A 261 -8.21 -0.74 -8.49
CA LEU A 261 -7.53 0.15 -9.43
C LEU A 261 -8.34 0.18 -10.72
N THR A 262 -9.13 1.23 -10.91
CA THR A 262 -9.95 1.39 -12.12
C THR A 262 -9.20 2.03 -13.27
N ASP A 263 -9.68 1.85 -14.49
CA ASP A 263 -9.23 2.64 -15.65
C ASP A 263 -9.46 4.15 -15.49
N LEU A 264 -10.37 4.54 -14.60
CA LEU A 264 -10.57 5.94 -14.23
C LEU A 264 -9.55 6.46 -13.22
N VAL A 265 -8.74 5.59 -12.62
CA VAL A 265 -7.57 5.98 -11.80
C VAL A 265 -6.27 5.78 -12.58
N VAL A 266 -6.27 4.88 -13.56
CA VAL A 266 -5.14 4.57 -14.46
C VAL A 266 -5.54 4.90 -15.89
N GLY A 267 -5.29 6.13 -16.35
CA GLY A 267 -5.69 6.56 -17.70
C GLY A 267 -4.75 7.56 -18.38
N LYS A 268 -4.61 7.44 -19.69
CA LYS A 268 -3.79 8.34 -20.54
C LYS A 268 -4.58 9.41 -21.27
N GLU A 269 -5.88 9.53 -20.99
CA GLU A 269 -6.72 10.52 -21.66
C GLU A 269 -6.18 11.94 -21.44
N LYS A 270 -5.85 12.61 -22.54
CA LYS A 270 -5.30 13.98 -22.51
C LYS A 270 -6.32 14.92 -21.88
N GLY A 271 -5.88 15.64 -20.84
CA GLY A 271 -6.69 16.65 -20.15
C GLY A 271 -7.45 16.15 -18.92
N LYS A 272 -7.52 14.83 -18.69
CA LYS A 272 -8.07 14.27 -17.45
C LYS A 272 -6.98 14.17 -16.36
N PHE A 273 -7.37 14.38 -15.11
CA PHE A 273 -6.48 14.25 -13.96
C PHE A 273 -6.62 12.87 -13.32
N TYR A 274 -5.51 12.16 -13.19
CA TYR A 274 -5.44 10.83 -12.60
C TYR A 274 -4.45 10.86 -11.42
N PRO A 275 -4.90 10.59 -10.18
CA PRO A 275 -4.06 10.65 -8.99
C PRO A 275 -2.76 9.85 -9.09
N ILE A 276 -2.87 8.58 -9.51
CA ILE A 276 -1.73 7.67 -9.60
C ILE A 276 -0.73 8.18 -10.64
N ASN A 277 -1.21 8.58 -11.81
CA ASN A 277 -0.32 9.10 -12.88
C ASN A 277 0.35 10.41 -12.48
N PHE A 278 -0.33 11.25 -11.71
CA PHE A 278 0.27 12.45 -11.17
C PHE A 278 1.45 12.11 -10.24
N ILE A 279 1.31 11.16 -9.32
CA ILE A 279 2.41 10.72 -8.46
C ILE A 279 3.51 10.00 -9.27
N ASN A 280 3.13 9.17 -10.24
CA ASN A 280 4.05 8.42 -11.11
C ASN A 280 5.01 9.34 -11.90
N ASN A 281 4.62 10.59 -12.17
CA ASN A 281 5.48 11.58 -12.84
C ASN A 281 6.67 12.04 -11.98
N PHE A 282 6.69 11.72 -10.68
CA PHE A 282 7.76 12.06 -9.76
C PHE A 282 8.63 10.85 -9.39
N VAL A 283 8.54 9.75 -10.13
CA VAL A 283 9.43 8.59 -9.96
C VAL A 283 10.81 8.90 -10.57
N PHE A 284 11.87 8.66 -9.80
CA PHE A 284 13.24 8.78 -10.27
C PHE A 284 13.52 7.78 -11.40
N GLU A 285 14.07 8.28 -12.51
CA GLU A 285 14.58 7.45 -13.59
C GLU A 285 16.04 7.10 -13.29
N PHE A 286 16.25 5.86 -12.87
CA PHE A 286 17.60 5.32 -12.72
C PHE A 286 18.10 4.80 -14.06
N ASP A 287 19.35 5.10 -14.39
CA ASP A 287 20.00 4.58 -15.59
C ASP A 287 20.14 3.05 -15.47
N LYS A 288 19.26 2.33 -16.18
CA LYS A 288 19.21 0.87 -16.17
C LYS A 288 20.51 0.26 -16.67
N GLU A 289 21.17 0.85 -17.67
CA GLU A 289 22.41 0.32 -18.23
C GLU A 289 23.57 0.46 -17.23
N LYS A 290 23.64 1.62 -16.58
CA LYS A 290 24.72 1.92 -15.62
C LYS A 290 24.54 1.22 -14.28
N TYR A 291 23.32 1.17 -13.75
CA TYR A 291 23.05 0.70 -12.39
C TYR A 291 22.44 -0.71 -12.34
N ASN A 292 21.99 -1.24 -13.47
CA ASN A 292 21.27 -2.52 -13.56
C ASN A 292 20.06 -2.58 -12.61
N LEU A 293 19.24 -1.52 -12.63
CA LEU A 293 18.00 -1.40 -11.86
C LEU A 293 16.78 -1.59 -12.77
N PRO A 294 15.67 -2.16 -12.27
CA PRO A 294 14.43 -2.26 -13.03
C PRO A 294 13.79 -0.89 -13.24
N GLU A 295 12.81 -0.84 -14.14
CA GLU A 295 11.98 0.34 -14.34
C GLU A 295 10.91 0.41 -13.23
N TYR A 296 10.80 1.56 -12.56
CA TYR A 296 9.90 1.74 -11.42
C TYR A 296 8.61 2.48 -11.76
N LYS A 297 8.53 3.08 -12.95
CA LYS A 297 7.31 3.75 -13.39
C LYS A 297 6.22 2.72 -13.62
N LEU A 298 5.02 3.05 -13.17
CA LEU A 298 3.85 2.23 -13.44
C LEU A 298 3.58 2.17 -14.94
N PRO A 299 3.21 1.00 -15.48
CA PRO A 299 2.83 0.87 -16.88
C PRO A 299 1.52 1.61 -17.15
N ASP A 300 1.23 1.78 -18.43
CA ASP A 300 0.14 2.62 -18.90
C ASP A 300 -1.21 1.92 -19.05
N SER A 301 -1.24 0.61 -18.84
CA SER A 301 -2.41 -0.21 -18.96
C SER A 301 -2.40 -1.29 -17.90
N LEU A 302 -3.57 -1.60 -17.34
CA LEU A 302 -3.74 -2.52 -16.23
C LEU A 302 -3.32 -3.96 -16.58
N GLU A 303 -3.40 -4.35 -17.86
CA GLU A 303 -3.01 -5.70 -18.32
C GLU A 303 -1.50 -5.92 -18.33
N LYS A 304 -0.71 -4.87 -18.17
CA LYS A 304 0.75 -4.93 -18.09
C LYS A 304 1.26 -4.87 -16.65
N PHE A 305 0.36 -4.77 -15.67
CA PHE A 305 0.76 -4.65 -14.28
C PHE A 305 1.36 -5.97 -13.81
N GLU A 306 2.58 -5.88 -13.29
CA GLU A 306 3.20 -6.98 -12.58
C GLU A 306 2.78 -6.93 -11.10
N ILE A 307 3.15 -7.97 -10.34
CA ILE A 307 2.77 -8.11 -8.92
C ILE A 307 3.05 -6.82 -8.11
N ARG A 308 4.26 -6.24 -8.23
CA ARG A 308 4.64 -5.01 -7.49
C ARG A 308 3.87 -3.78 -7.94
N ASP A 309 3.50 -3.69 -9.21
CA ASP A 309 2.87 -2.50 -9.75
C ASP A 309 1.50 -2.27 -9.11
N HIS A 310 0.79 -3.34 -8.76
CA HIS A 310 -0.45 -3.24 -7.98
C HIS A 310 -0.24 -2.59 -6.61
N PHE A 311 0.76 -3.03 -5.86
CA PHE A 311 1.05 -2.47 -4.53
C PHE A 311 1.55 -1.03 -4.65
N ARG A 312 2.46 -0.76 -5.60
CA ARG A 312 3.00 0.58 -5.86
C ARG A 312 1.89 1.58 -6.24
N ALA A 313 0.99 1.17 -7.12
CA ALA A 313 -0.14 1.99 -7.54
C ALA A 313 -1.05 2.37 -6.37
N GLU A 314 -1.34 1.42 -5.47
CA GLU A 314 -2.10 1.72 -4.25
C GLU A 314 -1.32 2.65 -3.32
N ILE A 315 -0.02 2.42 -3.10
CA ILE A 315 0.82 3.32 -2.29
C ILE A 315 0.79 4.74 -2.85
N TYR A 316 0.84 4.91 -4.17
CA TYR A 316 0.76 6.22 -4.81
C TYR A 316 -0.62 6.86 -4.62
N LEU A 317 -1.69 6.08 -4.71
CA LEU A 317 -3.05 6.56 -4.45
C LEU A 317 -3.23 7.00 -2.98
N LEU A 318 -2.76 6.20 -2.03
CA LEU A 318 -2.79 6.51 -0.60
C LEU A 318 -1.94 7.76 -0.30
N LEU A 319 -0.74 7.86 -0.89
CA LEU A 319 0.11 9.04 -0.76
C LEU A 319 -0.58 10.28 -1.31
N PHE A 320 -1.24 10.18 -2.47
CA PHE A 320 -2.02 11.28 -3.02
C PHE A 320 -3.10 11.77 -2.03
N TYR A 321 -3.90 10.86 -1.46
CA TYR A 321 -4.94 11.23 -0.49
C TYR A 321 -4.38 11.78 0.81
N PHE A 322 -3.24 11.25 1.26
CA PHE A 322 -2.50 11.78 2.40
C PHE A 322 -2.04 13.23 2.14
N LEU A 323 -1.48 13.53 0.97
CA LEU A 323 -1.05 14.88 0.63
C LEU A 323 -2.25 15.85 0.44
N GLU A 324 -3.36 15.38 -0.12
CA GLU A 324 -4.58 16.18 -0.22
C GLU A 324 -5.15 16.58 1.14
N LEU A 325 -4.91 15.79 2.20
CA LEU A 325 -5.29 16.16 3.57
C LEU A 325 -4.62 17.48 3.99
N PHE A 326 -3.31 17.61 3.76
CA PHE A 326 -2.53 18.81 4.12
C PHE A 326 -2.87 20.04 3.29
N LYS A 327 -3.58 19.88 2.16
CA LYS A 327 -4.14 21.01 1.41
C LYS A 327 -5.47 21.51 1.97
N LYS A 328 -6.22 20.64 2.66
CA LYS A 328 -7.64 20.86 2.99
C LYS A 328 -7.90 21.06 4.47
N VAL A 329 -7.01 20.59 5.34
CA VAL A 329 -7.11 20.75 6.79
C VAL A 329 -6.05 21.75 7.26
N GLU A 330 -6.44 22.61 8.19
CA GLU A 330 -5.53 23.58 8.80
C GLU A 330 -4.35 22.87 9.47
N LEU A 331 -3.14 23.37 9.23
CA LEU A 331 -1.91 22.75 9.72
C LEU A 331 -1.90 22.62 11.25
N ASP A 332 -2.50 23.56 11.97
CA ASP A 332 -2.54 23.55 13.44
C ASP A 332 -3.36 22.38 13.98
N HIS A 333 -4.48 22.01 13.33
CA HIS A 333 -5.25 20.82 13.71
C HIS A 333 -4.46 19.52 13.46
N ILE A 334 -3.75 19.44 12.34
CA ILE A 334 -2.88 18.29 12.02
C ILE A 334 -1.74 18.19 13.05
N LYS A 335 -1.05 19.30 13.34
CA LYS A 335 0.03 19.36 14.34
C LYS A 335 -0.48 18.99 15.73
N LYS A 336 -1.60 19.56 16.17
CA LYS A 336 -2.22 19.27 17.47
C LYS A 336 -2.53 17.78 17.60
N SER A 337 -3.13 17.18 16.55
CA SER A 337 -3.42 15.75 16.50
C SER A 337 -2.16 14.89 16.60
N HIS A 338 -1.17 15.17 15.75
CA HIS A 338 0.09 14.44 15.69
C HIS A 338 0.90 14.55 17.00
N GLN A 339 0.98 15.75 17.59
CA GLN A 339 1.71 16.00 18.83
C GLN A 339 1.00 15.40 20.07
N LYS A 340 -0.34 15.40 20.08
CA LYS A 340 -1.13 14.85 21.20
C LYS A 340 -0.93 13.35 21.34
N ASN A 341 -1.08 12.60 20.24
CA ASN A 341 -0.82 11.17 20.19
C ASN A 341 -0.59 10.72 18.75
N LYS A 342 0.68 10.54 18.38
CA LYS A 342 1.08 10.10 17.03
C LYS A 342 0.40 8.81 16.59
N ILE A 343 0.34 7.81 17.48
CA ILE A 343 -0.21 6.49 17.16
C ILE A 343 -1.70 6.60 16.86
N TRP A 344 -2.46 7.26 17.74
CA TRP A 344 -3.87 7.52 17.52
C TRP A 344 -4.11 8.25 16.19
N PHE A 345 -3.32 9.30 15.92
CA PHE A 345 -3.43 10.08 14.69
C PHE A 345 -3.15 9.22 13.45
N TYR A 346 -2.15 8.34 13.50
CA TYR A 346 -1.88 7.40 12.41
C TYR A 346 -3.03 6.42 12.18
N TYR A 347 -3.67 5.89 13.22
CA TYR A 347 -4.91 5.09 13.05
C TYR A 347 -6.02 5.90 12.37
N GLN A 348 -6.21 7.17 12.74
CA GLN A 348 -7.21 8.01 12.09
C GLN A 348 -6.88 8.24 10.62
N ILE A 349 -5.60 8.43 10.27
CA ILE A 349 -5.14 8.49 8.89
C ILE A 349 -5.42 7.15 8.17
N CYS A 350 -5.18 5.99 8.79
CA CYS A 350 -5.49 4.69 8.18
C CYS A 350 -6.98 4.58 7.81
N TYR A 351 -7.87 4.95 8.73
CA TYR A 351 -9.32 4.93 8.46
C TYR A 351 -9.72 5.94 7.37
N TYR A 352 -9.12 7.12 7.37
CA TYR A 352 -9.30 8.11 6.31
C TYR A 352 -8.88 7.57 4.94
N LEU A 353 -7.70 6.96 4.86
CA LEU A 353 -7.13 6.44 3.63
C LEU A 353 -7.94 5.25 3.09
N ALA A 354 -8.32 4.30 3.94
CA ALA A 354 -9.24 3.22 3.59
C ALA A 354 -10.62 3.77 3.16
N GLY A 355 -11.10 4.81 3.83
CA GLY A 355 -12.34 5.49 3.46
C GLY A 355 -12.22 6.16 2.09
N CYS A 356 -11.05 6.70 1.75
CA CYS A 356 -10.80 7.31 0.45
C CYS A 356 -10.59 6.30 -0.66
N HIS A 357 -10.04 5.12 -0.34
CA HIS A 357 -9.98 3.99 -1.24
C HIS A 357 -11.38 3.63 -1.75
N HIS A 358 -12.35 3.57 -0.84
CA HIS A 358 -13.73 3.20 -1.16
C HIS A 358 -14.59 4.37 -1.70
N LEU A 359 -14.66 5.49 -0.97
CA LEU A 359 -15.51 6.65 -1.28
C LEU A 359 -14.76 7.97 -1.04
N PRO A 360 -13.85 8.39 -1.95
CA PRO A 360 -12.93 9.51 -1.77
C PRO A 360 -13.60 10.82 -1.33
N SER A 361 -14.60 11.27 -2.08
CA SER A 361 -15.22 12.58 -1.84
C SER A 361 -15.95 12.65 -0.50
N ILE A 362 -16.63 11.57 -0.11
CA ILE A 362 -17.39 11.50 1.14
C ILE A 362 -16.42 11.41 2.33
N SER A 363 -15.44 10.51 2.25
CA SER A 363 -14.45 10.30 3.32
C SER A 363 -13.60 11.54 3.57
N GLN A 364 -13.18 12.25 2.51
CA GLN A 364 -12.45 13.52 2.65
C GLN A 364 -13.26 14.57 3.39
N LYS A 365 -14.52 14.79 3.00
CA LYS A 365 -15.38 15.76 3.67
C LYS A 365 -15.52 15.44 5.16
N LEU A 366 -15.87 14.19 5.48
CA LEU A 366 -16.08 13.76 6.87
C LEU A 366 -14.81 13.83 7.70
N PHE A 367 -13.65 13.51 7.13
CA PHE A 367 -12.38 13.53 7.86
C PHE A 367 -11.90 14.96 8.15
N ILE A 368 -12.14 15.90 7.23
CA ILE A 368 -11.92 17.34 7.47
C ILE A 368 -12.80 17.81 8.63
N GLU A 369 -14.10 17.49 8.61
CA GLU A 369 -15.02 17.80 9.72
C GLU A 369 -14.53 17.17 11.04
N PHE A 370 -14.08 15.92 11.01
CA PHE A 370 -13.57 15.20 12.17
C PHE A 370 -12.37 15.90 12.81
N LEU A 371 -11.36 16.31 12.02
CA LEU A 371 -10.18 16.99 12.54
C LEU A 371 -10.43 18.44 12.96
N ASN A 372 -11.44 19.11 12.38
CA ASN A 372 -11.81 20.47 12.77
C ASN A 372 -12.62 20.52 14.07
N GLU A 373 -13.25 19.42 14.48
CA GLU A 373 -13.92 19.33 15.78
C GLU A 373 -12.89 19.04 16.90
N GLU A 374 -12.37 20.08 17.57
CA GLU A 374 -11.28 19.96 18.56
C GLU A 374 -11.51 18.89 19.63
N LYS A 375 -12.74 18.72 20.10
CA LYS A 375 -13.14 17.68 21.06
C LYS A 375 -12.75 16.27 20.58
N ASN A 376 -12.74 16.01 19.28
CA ASN A 376 -12.36 14.70 18.75
C ASN A 376 -10.86 14.43 18.97
N ILE A 377 -10.03 15.47 18.84
CA ILE A 377 -8.60 15.40 19.13
C ILE A 377 -8.36 15.29 20.64
N GLU A 378 -9.07 16.10 21.44
CA GLU A 378 -8.90 16.14 22.90
C GLU A 378 -9.26 14.83 23.57
N TYR A 379 -10.37 14.22 23.14
CA TYR A 379 -10.87 12.95 23.66
C TYR A 379 -10.43 11.73 22.84
N GLN A 380 -9.56 11.92 21.84
CA GLN A 380 -9.05 10.84 20.97
C GLN A 380 -10.16 9.97 20.38
N LYS A 381 -11.26 10.58 19.93
CA LYS A 381 -12.39 9.85 19.34
C LYS A 381 -11.97 9.14 18.05
N SER A 382 -12.58 7.99 17.77
CA SER A 382 -12.33 7.31 16.49
C SER A 382 -13.07 8.00 15.35
N PHE A 383 -12.43 8.11 14.19
CA PHE A 383 -13.07 8.58 12.95
C PHE A 383 -14.29 7.70 12.59
N ILE A 384 -14.21 6.39 12.86
CA ILE A 384 -15.31 5.45 12.62
C ILE A 384 -16.50 5.73 13.53
N GLU A 385 -16.26 6.04 14.80
CA GLU A 385 -17.31 6.46 15.73
C GLU A 385 -17.93 7.79 15.32
N PHE A 386 -17.11 8.73 14.85
CA PHE A 386 -17.57 10.02 14.36
C PHE A 386 -18.53 9.88 13.18
N ILE A 387 -18.18 9.11 12.14
CA ILE A 387 -19.06 8.92 10.99
C ILE A 387 -20.37 8.20 11.35
N LYS A 388 -20.32 7.26 12.31
CA LYS A 388 -21.52 6.61 12.86
C LYS A 388 -22.46 7.61 13.52
N SER A 389 -21.90 8.52 14.33
CA SER A 389 -22.68 9.54 15.03
C SER A 389 -23.36 10.55 14.10
N LYS A 390 -22.82 10.74 12.88
CA LYS A 390 -23.39 11.60 11.85
C LYS A 390 -24.44 10.88 10.98
N SER A 391 -24.70 9.59 11.24
CA SER A 391 -25.50 8.71 10.36
C SER A 391 -25.07 8.82 8.90
N ALA A 392 -23.76 8.94 8.68
CA ALA A 392 -23.18 9.05 7.36
C ALA A 392 -23.36 7.73 6.58
N ASN A 393 -23.32 7.81 5.24
CA ASN A 393 -23.43 6.70 4.28
C ASN A 393 -23.18 5.29 4.88
N GLU A 394 -24.24 4.45 4.97
CA GLU A 394 -24.15 3.12 5.59
C GLU A 394 -23.12 2.20 4.93
N GLY A 395 -22.92 2.33 3.63
CA GLY A 395 -21.93 1.56 2.88
C GLY A 395 -20.52 1.86 3.37
N LEU A 396 -20.19 3.14 3.53
CA LEU A 396 -18.90 3.59 4.06
C LEU A 396 -18.66 3.11 5.49
N ILE A 397 -19.68 3.21 6.36
CA ILE A 397 -19.57 2.75 7.75
C ILE A 397 -19.26 1.25 7.78
N LYS A 398 -20.07 0.44 7.09
CA LYS A 398 -19.89 -1.02 7.03
C LYS A 398 -18.52 -1.38 6.45
N TYR A 399 -18.04 -0.63 5.46
CA TYR A 399 -16.71 -0.81 4.90
C TYR A 399 -15.61 -0.57 5.93
N LEU A 400 -15.64 0.59 6.61
CA LEU A 400 -14.62 0.98 7.57
C LEU A 400 -14.63 0.11 8.83
N GLU A 401 -15.78 -0.37 9.28
CA GLU A 401 -15.87 -1.35 10.37
C GLU A 401 -15.21 -2.68 9.99
N ARG A 402 -15.38 -3.14 8.74
CA ARG A 402 -14.70 -4.35 8.25
C ARG A 402 -13.20 -4.11 8.16
N PHE A 403 -12.78 -2.93 7.72
CA PHE A 403 -11.39 -2.55 7.66
C PHE A 403 -10.74 -2.52 9.05
N GLU A 404 -11.37 -1.84 10.02
CA GLU A 404 -10.91 -1.77 11.41
C GLU A 404 -10.69 -3.15 12.02
N LYS A 405 -11.66 -4.06 11.84
CA LYS A 405 -11.53 -5.45 12.31
C LYS A 405 -10.31 -6.18 11.73
N ASN A 406 -9.90 -5.84 10.51
CA ASN A 406 -8.73 -6.47 9.85
C ASN A 406 -7.44 -5.67 10.05
N LEU A 407 -7.47 -4.50 10.68
CA LEU A 407 -6.31 -3.64 10.90
C LEU A 407 -5.52 -4.13 12.12
N LYS A 408 -4.26 -4.52 11.89
CA LYS A 408 -3.39 -5.03 12.95
C LYS A 408 -3.13 -3.93 13.99
N GLY A 409 -3.30 -4.27 15.27
CA GLY A 409 -3.01 -3.38 16.39
C GLY A 409 -4.10 -2.36 16.71
N ALA A 410 -5.25 -2.39 16.02
CA ALA A 410 -6.41 -1.55 16.36
C ALA A 410 -7.16 -2.01 17.63
N GLU A 411 -6.61 -3.00 18.35
CA GLU A 411 -7.09 -3.53 19.64
C GLU A 411 -6.66 -2.69 20.85
#